data_AF-A0A830GR16-F1
#
_entry.id   AF-A0A830GR16-F1
#
_cell.length_a   1.000
_cell.length_b   1.000
_cell.length_c   1.000
_cell.angle_alpha   90.00
_cell.angle_beta   90.00
_cell.angle_gamma   90.00
#
_symmetry.space_group_name_H-M   'P 1'
#
loop_
_entity.id
_entity.type
_entity.pdbx_description
1 polymer ?
#
loop_
_entity_poly.entity_id
_entity_poly.type
_entity_poly.pdbx_seq_one_letter_code
_entity_poly.pdbx_strand_id
1 'polypeptide(L)'
;MTDERTADDPVASTDGGTTVPTDSVDAVLDSLDGDGLSGYNYAYLDEHTKREVRRATLKAVAVPGHQVPYASRPMPLARGWGTGGIQASLSLLGPDETFKVVDQGADESVNAANIRRLAENTADVETTTDTTEAGVVQTRHRIPEEVLTDEQILVLQVPITDPLRKVDSSDAANRRRHAHKNYGKMWVHLYENVVEWGEINIASRYPTMVAERYLMDPSPIPRWDVPKLDDAENLYVFAAGREARIYAVPPHTDVEPLAFEDREFTVERFPDAACHACGSTDTYLVEVSEESESPQTTREEGGGEAADSSFETRYACNDSSFCEKRREDSDIPKDHHLDREGVDWGPGTPDNEEASSGGAGE
;
A
#
# COMPACT_ATOMS: atom_id res chain seq x y z
N MET A 1 -55.82 43.10 48.34
CA MET A 1 -55.50 41.83 47.66
C MET A 1 -56.01 41.98 46.24
N THR A 2 -55.16 42.54 45.41
CA THR A 2 -55.33 43.01 44.02
C THR A 2 -54.01 42.57 43.36
N ASP A 3 -53.92 42.05 42.15
CA ASP A 3 -54.66 42.33 40.92
C ASP A 3 -54.36 41.19 39.94
N GLU A 4 -55.34 40.81 39.11
CA GLU A 4 -55.13 40.04 37.88
C GLU A 4 -54.31 40.87 36.88
N ARG A 5 -53.34 40.27 36.19
CA ARG A 5 -52.72 40.85 35.00
C ARG A 5 -52.62 39.81 33.89
N THR A 6 -53.54 39.92 32.95
CA THR A 6 -53.34 39.58 31.54
C THR A 6 -52.56 40.71 30.86
N ALA A 7 -51.57 40.36 30.04
CA ALA A 7 -51.11 41.14 28.88
C ALA A 7 -50.07 40.32 28.11
N ASP A 8 -50.52 39.73 27.00
CA ASP A 8 -49.71 39.50 25.80
C ASP A 8 -49.18 40.85 25.29
N ASP A 9 -47.88 40.93 25.03
CA ASP A 9 -47.32 41.87 24.06
C ASP A 9 -46.01 41.27 23.49
N PRO A 10 -45.92 41.03 22.17
CA PRO A 10 -44.69 40.57 21.55
C PRO A 10 -43.73 41.74 21.34
N VAL A 11 -42.49 41.57 21.78
CA VAL A 11 -41.40 42.52 21.50
C VAL A 11 -41.12 42.49 20.00
N ALA A 12 -41.46 43.58 19.30
CA ALA A 12 -41.13 43.78 17.89
C ALA A 12 -39.60 43.90 17.72
N SER A 13 -39.01 42.88 17.11
CA SER A 13 -37.62 42.90 16.62
C SER A 13 -37.54 43.74 15.35
N THR A 14 -36.77 44.82 15.41
CA THR A 14 -36.39 45.63 14.24
C THR A 14 -35.13 45.06 13.61
N ASP A 15 -35.28 44.14 12.66
CA ASP A 15 -34.24 43.93 11.65
C ASP A 15 -34.85 43.35 10.37
N GLY A 16 -34.64 44.04 9.25
CA GLY A 16 -35.21 43.75 7.92
C GLY A 16 -34.58 42.55 7.23
N GLY A 17 -34.57 41.38 7.87
CA GLY A 17 -34.15 40.12 7.27
C GLY A 17 -35.33 39.32 6.72
N THR A 18 -35.21 38.79 5.51
CA THR A 18 -36.17 37.80 4.97
C THR A 18 -36.06 36.52 5.80
N THR A 19 -37.14 36.10 6.47
CA THR A 19 -37.16 34.85 7.23
C THR A 19 -37.25 33.66 6.29
N VAL A 20 -36.14 32.93 6.15
CA VAL A 20 -36.14 31.59 5.55
C VAL A 20 -36.67 30.63 6.60
N PRO A 21 -37.65 29.74 6.28
CA PRO A 21 -38.07 28.71 7.21
C PRO A 21 -36.87 27.79 7.45
N THR A 22 -36.26 27.89 8.61
CA THR A 22 -35.35 26.86 9.11
C THR A 22 -36.21 25.79 9.72
N ASP A 23 -36.24 24.60 9.12
CA ASP A 23 -36.62 23.39 9.85
C ASP A 23 -35.83 23.40 11.17
N SER A 24 -36.48 23.05 12.28
CA SER A 24 -35.78 23.08 13.57
C SER A 24 -34.54 22.19 13.45
N VAL A 25 -33.45 22.62 14.08
CA VAL A 25 -32.21 21.83 14.13
C VAL A 25 -32.52 20.40 14.57
N ASP A 26 -33.50 20.24 15.46
CA ASP A 26 -34.00 18.94 15.93
C ASP A 26 -34.61 18.07 14.80
N ALA A 27 -35.35 18.64 13.85
CA ALA A 27 -35.92 17.89 12.72
C ALA A 27 -34.87 17.44 11.69
N VAL A 28 -33.78 18.21 11.55
CA VAL A 28 -32.62 17.81 10.74
C VAL A 28 -31.83 16.71 11.46
N LEU A 29 -31.70 16.79 12.78
CA LEU A 29 -31.03 15.78 13.60
C LEU A 29 -31.79 14.44 13.60
N ASP A 30 -33.12 14.46 13.70
CA ASP A 30 -33.95 13.24 13.66
C ASP A 30 -33.91 12.54 12.27
N SER A 31 -33.57 13.27 11.20
CA SER A 31 -33.43 12.69 9.85
C SER A 31 -32.07 11.99 9.60
N LEU A 32 -31.14 12.09 10.54
CA LEU A 32 -29.79 11.50 10.48
C LEU A 32 -29.65 10.23 11.35
N ASP A 33 -30.73 9.77 11.99
CA ASP A 33 -30.72 8.65 12.95
C ASP A 33 -30.82 7.25 12.29
N GLY A 34 -30.25 7.08 11.10
CA GLY A 34 -30.05 5.78 10.47
C GLY A 34 -28.76 5.77 9.65
N ASP A 35 -27.93 4.74 9.90
CA ASP A 35 -26.67 4.37 9.21
C ASP A 35 -25.35 4.93 9.79
N GLY A 36 -24.46 4.00 10.18
CA GLY A 36 -23.12 4.24 10.73
C GLY A 36 -23.07 4.52 12.25
N LEU A 37 -21.93 4.25 12.91
CA LEU A 37 -21.73 4.61 14.33
C LEU A 37 -22.19 6.06 14.59
N SER A 38 -23.23 6.24 15.41
CA SER A 38 -23.87 7.53 15.64
C SER A 38 -22.84 8.62 15.99
N GLY A 39 -22.81 9.69 15.18
CA GLY A 39 -22.00 10.89 15.42
C GLY A 39 -20.77 11.10 14.50
N TYR A 40 -20.47 10.21 13.55
CA TYR A 40 -19.43 10.43 12.53
C TYR A 40 -20.03 10.63 11.13
N ASN A 41 -19.32 11.35 10.26
CA ASN A 41 -19.67 11.42 8.84
C ASN A 41 -19.39 10.08 8.16
N TYR A 42 -20.08 9.79 7.04
CA TYR A 42 -19.80 8.62 6.22
C TYR A 42 -18.30 8.49 5.93
N ALA A 43 -17.74 7.29 6.06
CA ALA A 43 -16.31 7.00 5.94
C ALA A 43 -15.42 7.91 6.83
N TYR A 44 -15.90 8.26 8.02
CA TYR A 44 -15.24 9.03 9.10
C TYR A 44 -14.91 10.51 8.79
N LEU A 45 -14.36 10.80 7.61
CA LEU A 45 -13.86 12.11 7.21
C LEU A 45 -14.98 13.09 6.90
N ASP A 46 -14.82 14.36 7.26
CA ASP A 46 -15.73 15.41 6.80
C ASP A 46 -15.64 15.64 5.28
N GLU A 47 -16.70 16.20 4.69
CA GLU A 47 -16.79 16.44 3.24
C GLU A 47 -15.73 17.42 2.72
N HIS A 48 -15.24 18.34 3.55
CA HIS A 48 -14.18 19.25 3.15
C HIS A 48 -12.84 18.52 2.95
N THR A 49 -12.55 17.58 3.82
CA THR A 49 -11.35 16.74 3.80
C THR A 49 -11.43 15.77 2.63
N LYS A 50 -12.57 15.07 2.44
CA LYS A 50 -12.77 14.22 1.25
C LYS A 50 -12.60 15.01 -0.04
N ARG A 51 -13.20 16.18 -0.14
CA ARG A 51 -13.08 17.05 -1.33
C ARG A 51 -11.64 17.47 -1.59
N GLU A 52 -10.86 17.75 -0.55
CA GLU A 52 -9.43 18.08 -0.71
C GLU A 52 -8.61 16.88 -1.19
N VAL A 53 -8.81 15.71 -0.57
CA VAL A 53 -8.15 14.46 -0.98
C VAL A 53 -8.48 14.14 -2.43
N ARG A 54 -9.77 14.17 -2.81
CA ARG A 54 -10.22 13.93 -4.20
C ARG A 54 -9.60 14.91 -5.20
N ARG A 55 -9.48 16.20 -4.86
CA ARG A 55 -8.78 17.17 -5.73
C ARG A 55 -7.30 16.83 -5.88
N ALA A 56 -6.63 16.46 -4.80
CA ALA A 56 -5.23 16.06 -4.84
C ALA A 56 -5.04 14.79 -5.68
N THR A 57 -5.90 13.79 -5.52
CA THR A 57 -5.90 12.56 -6.34
C THR A 57 -6.11 12.87 -7.82
N LEU A 58 -7.08 13.72 -8.19
CA LEU A 58 -7.29 14.13 -9.58
C LEU A 58 -6.07 14.86 -10.17
N LYS A 59 -5.37 15.67 -9.36
CA LYS A 59 -4.12 16.32 -9.79
C LYS A 59 -2.98 15.33 -9.95
N ALA A 60 -2.92 14.31 -9.08
CA ALA A 60 -1.93 13.25 -9.14
C ALA A 60 -2.11 12.39 -10.40
N VAL A 61 -3.36 12.05 -10.74
CA VAL A 61 -3.70 11.35 -11.98
C VAL A 61 -3.30 12.17 -13.21
N ALA A 62 -3.59 13.48 -13.21
CA ALA A 62 -3.26 14.35 -14.33
C ALA A 62 -1.76 14.65 -14.48
N VAL A 63 -0.94 14.36 -13.47
CA VAL A 63 0.52 14.55 -13.50
C VAL A 63 1.19 13.31 -12.90
N PRO A 64 1.26 12.19 -13.66
CA PRO A 64 1.71 10.89 -13.15
C PRO A 64 3.07 10.95 -12.47
N GLY A 65 3.20 10.29 -11.31
CA GLY A 65 4.41 10.28 -10.48
C GLY A 65 4.73 11.59 -9.75
N HIS A 66 3.98 12.68 -9.96
CA HIS A 66 4.19 13.94 -9.23
C HIS A 66 3.57 13.92 -7.83
N GLN A 67 4.38 14.26 -6.82
CA GLN A 67 3.97 14.36 -5.42
C GLN A 67 3.11 15.62 -5.16
N VAL A 68 1.79 15.48 -5.23
CA VAL A 68 0.83 16.57 -4.99
C VAL A 68 0.67 16.80 -3.49
N PRO A 69 0.92 18.03 -2.97
CA PRO A 69 0.63 18.36 -1.59
C PRO A 69 -0.88 18.43 -1.32
N TYR A 70 -1.31 17.92 -0.17
CA TYR A 70 -2.70 18.02 0.30
C TYR A 70 -2.76 18.33 1.80
N ALA A 71 -3.90 18.81 2.29
CA ALA A 71 -4.10 19.11 3.70
C ALA A 71 -4.45 17.85 4.53
N SER A 72 -3.45 16.99 4.78
CA SER A 72 -3.59 15.78 5.61
C SER A 72 -4.11 16.10 7.02
N ARG A 73 -5.03 15.25 7.51
CA ARG A 73 -5.64 15.36 8.84
C ARG A 73 -5.12 14.27 9.80
N PRO A 74 -5.11 14.54 11.11
CA PRO A 74 -4.95 13.49 12.11
C PRO A 74 -6.06 12.44 11.96
N MET A 75 -5.69 11.17 12.08
CA MET A 75 -6.58 10.01 12.00
C MET A 75 -6.62 9.29 13.35
N PRO A 76 -7.62 8.44 13.64
CA PRO A 76 -7.75 7.71 14.91
C PRO A 76 -6.78 6.51 15.00
N LEU A 77 -5.60 6.64 14.39
CA LEU A 77 -4.50 5.68 14.37
C LEU A 77 -3.18 6.44 14.57
N ALA A 78 -2.18 5.77 15.15
CA ALA A 78 -0.89 6.38 15.36
C ALA A 78 -0.26 6.83 14.03
N ARG A 79 0.41 8.00 14.04
CA ARG A 79 1.11 8.50 12.84
C ARG A 79 2.12 7.46 12.35
N GLY A 80 2.15 7.23 11.04
CA GLY A 80 3.02 6.22 10.41
C GLY A 80 2.32 4.88 10.15
N TRP A 81 1.13 4.65 10.69
CA TRP A 81 0.31 3.46 10.45
C TRP A 81 -0.65 3.65 9.27
N GLY A 82 -0.12 4.11 8.14
CA GLY A 82 -0.92 4.17 6.91
C GLY A 82 -1.93 5.31 6.78
N THR A 83 -1.87 6.35 7.61
CA THR A 83 -2.91 7.41 7.66
C THR A 83 -3.16 8.15 6.33
N GLY A 84 -2.21 8.14 5.40
CA GLY A 84 -2.41 8.65 4.04
C GLY A 84 -3.31 7.74 3.21
N GLY A 85 -2.98 6.45 3.18
CA GLY A 85 -3.78 5.42 2.51
C GLY A 85 -5.21 5.42 3.02
N ILE A 86 -5.41 5.47 4.34
CA ILE A 86 -6.76 5.51 4.93
C ILE A 86 -7.52 6.75 4.48
N GLN A 87 -6.89 7.93 4.48
CA GLN A 87 -7.55 9.15 4.00
C GLN A 87 -7.94 9.06 2.52
N ALA A 88 -7.08 8.47 1.69
CA ALA A 88 -7.36 8.25 0.28
C ALA A 88 -8.51 7.25 0.08
N SER A 89 -8.43 6.05 0.66
CA SER A 89 -9.44 5.00 0.53
C SER A 89 -10.81 5.48 1.03
N LEU A 90 -10.90 6.02 2.25
CA LEU A 90 -12.17 6.53 2.80
C LEU A 90 -12.76 7.72 2.00
N SER A 91 -11.93 8.42 1.22
CA SER A 91 -12.42 9.45 0.30
C SER A 91 -12.86 8.90 -1.05
N LEU A 92 -12.44 7.69 -1.42
CA LEU A 92 -12.76 7.04 -2.69
C LEU A 92 -13.94 6.07 -2.57
N LEU A 93 -14.14 5.44 -1.41
CA LEU A 93 -15.24 4.50 -1.17
C LEU A 93 -16.62 5.14 -1.43
N GLY A 94 -17.38 4.48 -2.31
CA GLY A 94 -18.83 4.63 -2.42
C GLY A 94 -19.58 3.66 -1.51
N PRO A 95 -20.92 3.79 -1.39
CA PRO A 95 -21.75 2.90 -0.56
C PRO A 95 -21.87 1.48 -1.12
N ASP A 96 -21.78 1.31 -2.43
CA ASP A 96 -21.89 0.00 -3.10
C ASP A 96 -20.50 -0.63 -3.36
N GLU A 97 -19.45 -0.09 -2.75
CA GLU A 97 -18.07 -0.49 -3.00
C GLU A 97 -17.66 -1.65 -2.11
N THR A 98 -17.02 -2.68 -2.66
CA THR A 98 -16.38 -3.74 -1.87
C THR A 98 -14.92 -3.36 -1.55
N PHE A 99 -14.56 -3.37 -0.28
CA PHE A 99 -13.26 -2.92 0.21
C PHE A 99 -12.36 -4.06 0.71
N LYS A 100 -11.14 -4.15 0.16
CA LYS A 100 -10.10 -5.07 0.62
C LYS A 100 -8.95 -4.30 1.26
N VAL A 101 -8.39 -4.84 2.35
CA VAL A 101 -7.24 -4.24 3.04
C VAL A 101 -6.16 -5.29 3.28
N VAL A 102 -4.92 -4.97 2.89
CA VAL A 102 -3.76 -5.85 3.01
C VAL A 102 -2.61 -5.13 3.71
N ASP A 103 -1.88 -5.81 4.59
CA ASP A 103 -0.58 -5.35 5.12
C ASP A 103 0.42 -6.51 5.09
N GLN A 104 1.60 -6.31 4.48
CA GLN A 104 2.59 -7.36 4.25
C GLN A 104 2.03 -8.59 3.51
N GLY A 105 1.09 -8.39 2.59
CA GLY A 105 0.46 -9.48 1.84
C GLY A 105 -0.63 -10.25 2.60
N ALA A 106 -0.92 -9.88 3.86
CA ALA A 106 -1.93 -10.54 4.69
C ALA A 106 -3.13 -9.64 5.01
N ASP A 107 -4.33 -10.17 4.79
CA ASP A 107 -5.61 -9.55 5.14
C ASP A 107 -5.86 -9.49 6.66
N GLU A 108 -5.34 -10.47 7.40
CA GLU A 108 -5.57 -10.67 8.84
C GLU A 108 -4.51 -10.03 9.74
N SER A 109 -3.60 -9.26 9.17
CA SER A 109 -2.66 -8.48 9.96
C SER A 109 -3.41 -7.49 10.88
N VAL A 110 -2.83 -7.17 12.03
CA VAL A 110 -3.44 -6.25 13.01
C VAL A 110 -3.80 -4.90 12.38
N ASN A 111 -2.94 -4.37 11.50
CA ASN A 111 -3.18 -3.09 10.85
C ASN A 111 -4.29 -3.19 9.78
N ALA A 112 -4.27 -4.23 8.94
CA ALA A 112 -5.30 -4.44 7.92
C ALA A 112 -6.68 -4.63 8.56
N ALA A 113 -6.78 -5.50 9.57
CA ALA A 113 -8.01 -5.73 10.31
C ALA A 113 -8.56 -4.46 10.98
N ASN A 114 -7.70 -3.61 11.55
CA ASN A 114 -8.14 -2.35 12.16
C ASN A 114 -8.64 -1.32 11.13
N ILE A 115 -8.00 -1.24 9.97
CA ILE A 115 -8.43 -0.33 8.89
C ILE A 115 -9.74 -0.82 8.29
N ARG A 116 -9.88 -2.12 8.06
CA ARG A 116 -11.12 -2.74 7.58
C ARG A 116 -12.28 -2.49 8.54
N ARG A 117 -12.08 -2.74 9.84
CA ARG A 117 -13.06 -2.41 10.88
C ARG A 117 -13.43 -0.93 10.92
N LEU A 118 -12.47 -0.02 10.70
CA LEU A 118 -12.79 1.41 10.63
C LEU A 118 -13.72 1.72 9.45
N ALA A 119 -13.45 1.13 8.28
CA ALA A 119 -14.29 1.29 7.10
C ALA A 119 -15.69 0.69 7.31
N GLU A 120 -15.79 -0.57 7.76
CA GLU A 120 -17.07 -1.24 8.09
C GLU A 120 -17.92 -0.37 9.03
N ASN A 121 -17.31 0.12 10.12
CA ASN A 121 -18.05 0.85 11.15
C ASN A 121 -18.47 2.28 10.76
N THR A 122 -17.83 2.88 9.73
CA THR A 122 -18.05 4.30 9.39
C THR A 122 -18.56 4.53 7.98
N ALA A 123 -18.38 3.57 7.08
CA ALA A 123 -18.82 3.61 5.70
C ALA A 123 -19.85 2.52 5.35
N ASP A 124 -20.10 1.54 6.24
CA ASP A 124 -21.06 0.45 5.99
C ASP A 124 -20.86 -0.26 4.64
N VAL A 125 -19.58 -0.39 4.24
CA VAL A 125 -19.18 -1.06 2.99
C VAL A 125 -18.99 -2.54 3.21
N GLU A 126 -19.27 -3.34 2.18
CA GLU A 126 -18.89 -4.75 2.14
C GLU A 126 -17.36 -4.87 2.11
N THR A 127 -16.83 -5.90 2.76
CA THR A 127 -15.40 -6.17 2.78
C THR A 127 -15.12 -7.59 2.29
N THR A 128 -13.97 -7.76 1.65
CA THR A 128 -13.57 -9.06 1.10
C THR A 128 -12.09 -9.31 1.34
N THR A 129 -11.72 -10.59 1.40
CA THR A 129 -10.34 -11.06 1.30
C THR A 129 -9.98 -11.47 -0.12
N ASP A 130 -10.95 -11.54 -1.04
CA ASP A 130 -10.71 -11.85 -2.45
C ASP A 130 -10.28 -10.58 -3.20
N THR A 131 -9.13 -10.62 -3.88
CA THR A 131 -8.65 -9.48 -4.67
C THR A 131 -9.57 -9.15 -5.85
N THR A 132 -10.16 -10.15 -6.50
CA THR A 132 -10.96 -9.96 -7.73
C THR A 132 -12.38 -9.45 -7.44
N GLU A 133 -12.84 -9.55 -6.19
CA GLU A 133 -14.13 -9.02 -5.74
C GLU A 133 -14.06 -7.58 -5.22
N ALA A 134 -12.87 -7.02 -5.01
CA ALA A 134 -12.71 -5.71 -4.40
C ALA A 134 -12.75 -4.58 -5.45
N GLY A 135 -13.54 -3.53 -5.25
CA GLY A 135 -13.45 -2.33 -6.08
C GLY A 135 -12.35 -1.36 -5.63
N VAL A 136 -12.09 -1.29 -4.32
CA VAL A 136 -10.94 -0.57 -3.75
C VAL A 136 -10.08 -1.51 -2.91
N VAL A 137 -8.79 -1.57 -3.21
CA VAL A 137 -7.79 -2.33 -2.45
C VAL A 137 -6.83 -1.36 -1.75
N GLN A 138 -6.85 -1.30 -0.42
CA GLN A 138 -5.83 -0.58 0.33
C GLN A 138 -4.71 -1.54 0.76
N THR A 139 -3.48 -1.26 0.38
CA THR A 139 -2.35 -2.15 0.69
C THR A 139 -1.15 -1.42 1.29
N ARG A 140 -0.37 -2.16 2.06
CA ARG A 140 0.93 -1.77 2.57
C ARG A 140 1.98 -2.82 2.22
N HIS A 141 3.01 -2.38 1.52
CA HIS A 141 4.23 -3.13 1.14
C HIS A 141 4.05 -4.25 0.12
N ARG A 142 2.86 -4.48 -0.42
CA ARG A 142 2.64 -5.48 -1.48
C ARG A 142 1.65 -5.00 -2.51
N ILE A 143 1.80 -5.47 -3.73
CA ILE A 143 0.75 -5.50 -4.74
C ILE A 143 0.28 -6.96 -4.84
N PRO A 144 -1.04 -7.25 -4.86
CA PRO A 144 -1.55 -8.61 -5.01
C PRO A 144 -0.91 -9.37 -6.17
N GLU A 145 -0.88 -10.70 -6.10
CA GLU A 145 -0.40 -11.53 -7.21
C GLU A 145 -1.42 -11.60 -8.35
N GLU A 146 -2.71 -11.42 -8.05
CA GLU A 146 -3.78 -11.35 -9.05
C GLU A 146 -3.77 -10.00 -9.78
N VAL A 147 -3.98 -10.02 -11.11
CA VAL A 147 -4.12 -8.79 -11.91
C VAL A 147 -5.37 -8.05 -11.48
N LEU A 148 -5.21 -6.74 -11.40
CA LEU A 148 -6.32 -5.83 -11.15
C LEU A 148 -6.88 -5.30 -12.46
N THR A 149 -8.20 -5.13 -12.51
CA THR A 149 -8.92 -4.66 -13.70
C THR A 149 -9.10 -3.14 -13.72
N ASP A 150 -9.63 -2.61 -14.83
CA ASP A 150 -9.98 -1.20 -15.01
C ASP A 150 -11.09 -0.69 -14.08
N GLU A 151 -11.82 -1.60 -13.43
CA GLU A 151 -12.83 -1.29 -12.41
C GLU A 151 -12.23 -1.08 -11.00
N GLN A 152 -10.95 -1.41 -10.81
CA GLN A 152 -10.32 -1.44 -9.49
C GLN A 152 -9.38 -0.26 -9.24
N ILE A 153 -9.33 0.20 -7.99
CA ILE A 153 -8.36 1.20 -7.51
C ILE A 153 -7.51 0.61 -6.39
N LEU A 154 -6.18 0.60 -6.58
CA LEU A 154 -5.24 0.17 -5.56
C LEU A 154 -4.57 1.37 -4.87
N VAL A 155 -4.74 1.45 -3.55
CA VAL A 155 -4.24 2.53 -2.70
C VAL A 155 -3.04 2.04 -1.87
N LEU A 156 -1.84 2.53 -2.18
CA LEU A 156 -0.58 2.20 -1.50
C LEU A 156 -0.28 3.16 -0.34
N GLN A 157 0.02 2.58 0.82
CA GLN A 157 0.47 3.31 2.00
C GLN A 157 1.95 3.72 1.87
N VAL A 158 2.21 5.03 1.92
CA VAL A 158 3.56 5.57 1.70
C VAL A 158 4.12 6.22 2.97
N PRO A 159 5.27 5.76 3.50
CA PRO A 159 5.90 6.39 4.66
C PRO A 159 6.78 7.60 4.30
N ILE A 160 7.42 7.55 3.12
CA ILE A 160 8.31 8.57 2.56
C ILE A 160 8.07 8.61 1.04
N THR A 161 7.79 9.79 0.48
CA THR A 161 7.28 9.95 -0.90
C THR A 161 8.36 10.22 -1.92
N ASP A 162 9.48 10.78 -1.46
CA ASP A 162 10.53 11.29 -2.34
C ASP A 162 11.67 10.26 -2.46
N PRO A 163 11.88 9.65 -3.63
CA PRO A 163 12.97 8.70 -3.83
C PRO A 163 14.34 9.37 -3.64
N LEU A 164 14.45 10.68 -3.88
CA LEU A 164 15.69 11.43 -3.69
C LEU A 164 16.05 11.62 -2.21
N ARG A 165 15.16 11.30 -1.26
CA ARG A 165 15.42 11.48 0.17
C ARG A 165 16.64 10.69 0.66
N LYS A 166 16.94 9.54 0.03
CA LYS A 166 18.13 8.72 0.32
C LYS A 166 19.45 9.44 -0.03
N VAL A 167 19.44 10.29 -1.07
CA VAL A 167 20.64 10.93 -1.61
C VAL A 167 20.76 12.42 -1.25
N ASP A 168 19.65 13.04 -0.86
CA ASP A 168 19.61 14.43 -0.40
C ASP A 168 18.41 14.63 0.53
N SER A 169 18.68 15.02 1.77
CA SER A 169 17.65 15.24 2.77
C SER A 169 16.83 16.52 2.56
N SER A 170 17.31 17.45 1.72
CA SER A 170 16.68 18.76 1.49
C SER A 170 15.45 18.68 0.59
N ASP A 171 14.27 18.81 1.19
CA ASP A 171 12.98 18.83 0.47
C ASP A 171 12.92 19.93 -0.60
N ALA A 172 13.41 21.14 -0.27
CA ALA A 172 13.44 22.26 -1.20
C ALA A 172 14.34 21.98 -2.42
N ALA A 173 15.49 21.34 -2.20
CA ALA A 173 16.39 20.96 -3.28
C ALA A 173 15.78 19.86 -4.16
N ASN A 174 15.13 18.86 -3.56
CA ASN A 174 14.50 17.77 -4.31
C ASN A 174 13.29 18.24 -5.12
N ARG A 175 12.45 19.13 -4.59
CA ARG A 175 11.37 19.76 -5.38
C ARG A 175 11.91 20.48 -6.61
N ARG A 176 13.03 21.20 -6.49
CA ARG A 176 13.70 21.83 -7.64
C ARG A 176 14.22 20.81 -8.65
N ARG A 177 14.73 19.66 -8.17
CA ARG A 177 15.17 18.55 -9.03
C ARG A 177 14.00 17.94 -9.81
N HIS A 178 12.88 17.64 -9.16
CA HIS A 178 11.66 17.18 -9.84
C HIS A 178 11.18 18.18 -10.89
N ALA A 179 11.13 19.47 -10.54
CA ALA A 179 10.74 20.54 -11.46
C ALA A 179 11.62 20.56 -12.73
N HIS A 180 12.92 20.32 -12.59
CA HIS A 180 13.87 20.37 -13.70
C HIS A 180 14.20 19.00 -14.34
N LYS A 181 13.54 17.90 -13.95
CA LYS A 181 13.93 16.52 -14.34
C LYS A 181 15.41 16.22 -14.05
N ASN A 182 15.98 16.79 -12.97
CA ASN A 182 17.38 16.62 -12.64
C ASN A 182 17.57 15.50 -11.61
N TYR A 183 17.61 14.26 -12.08
CA TYR A 183 17.75 13.05 -11.26
C TYR A 183 19.18 12.47 -11.23
N GLY A 184 20.18 13.22 -11.71
CA GLY A 184 21.57 12.74 -11.79
C GLY A 184 22.13 12.24 -10.45
N LYS A 185 21.72 12.82 -9.32
CA LYS A 185 22.11 12.32 -7.99
C LYS A 185 21.65 10.89 -7.72
N MET A 186 20.46 10.52 -8.20
CA MET A 186 19.98 9.14 -8.03
C MET A 186 20.84 8.19 -8.87
N TRP A 187 21.14 8.55 -10.11
CA TRP A 187 22.04 7.76 -10.97
C TRP A 187 23.43 7.56 -10.36
N VAL A 188 24.03 8.60 -9.77
CA VAL A 188 25.30 8.47 -9.05
C VAL A 188 25.18 7.46 -7.90
N HIS A 189 24.10 7.55 -7.12
CA HIS A 189 23.87 6.61 -6.01
C HIS A 189 23.69 5.15 -6.48
N LEU A 190 22.97 4.92 -7.58
CA LEU A 190 22.85 3.57 -8.15
C LEU A 190 24.22 3.05 -8.64
N TYR A 191 25.03 3.92 -9.24
CA TYR A 191 26.38 3.56 -9.67
C TYR A 191 27.30 3.23 -8.49
N GLU A 192 27.22 3.98 -7.40
CA GLU A 192 27.94 3.68 -6.15
C GLU A 192 27.58 2.29 -5.61
N ASN A 193 26.30 1.90 -5.67
CA ASN A 193 25.88 0.54 -5.29
C ASN A 193 26.55 -0.52 -6.17
N VAL A 194 26.55 -0.33 -7.49
CA VAL A 194 27.18 -1.27 -8.44
C VAL A 194 28.69 -1.39 -8.18
N VAL A 195 29.37 -0.29 -7.88
CA VAL A 195 30.81 -0.31 -7.57
C VAL A 195 31.10 -1.02 -6.25
N GLU A 196 30.26 -0.82 -5.22
CA GLU A 196 30.46 -1.38 -3.89
C GLU A 196 30.04 -2.86 -3.80
N TRP A 197 28.91 -3.23 -4.39
CA TRP A 197 28.26 -4.53 -4.21
C TRP A 197 28.21 -5.38 -5.49
N GLY A 198 28.61 -4.84 -6.65
CA GLY A 198 28.49 -5.52 -7.95
C GLY A 198 27.07 -5.50 -8.52
N GLU A 199 26.10 -4.96 -7.78
CA GLU A 199 24.69 -4.86 -8.13
C GLU A 199 24.02 -3.63 -7.51
N ILE A 200 22.80 -3.31 -7.94
CA ILE A 200 21.98 -2.27 -7.30
C ILE A 200 21.30 -2.86 -6.06
N ASN A 201 21.90 -2.65 -4.89
CA ASN A 201 21.44 -3.20 -3.61
C ASN A 201 20.27 -2.39 -3.00
N ILE A 202 19.11 -2.38 -3.69
CA ILE A 202 17.88 -1.74 -3.21
C ILE A 202 16.74 -2.75 -3.25
N ALA A 203 16.45 -3.40 -2.12
CA ALA A 203 15.43 -4.46 -2.04
C ALA A 203 13.97 -3.97 -2.09
N SER A 204 13.71 -2.72 -1.69
CA SER A 204 12.36 -2.13 -1.70
C SER A 204 12.40 -0.64 -1.95
N ARG A 205 11.24 -0.08 -2.31
CA ARG A 205 11.12 1.35 -2.71
C ARG A 205 12.10 1.67 -3.85
N TYR A 206 12.16 0.77 -4.82
CA TYR A 206 13.09 0.91 -5.93
C TYR A 206 12.74 2.17 -6.72
N PRO A 207 13.69 3.08 -7.00
CA PRO A 207 13.39 4.31 -7.73
C PRO A 207 12.91 4.01 -9.15
N THR A 208 11.76 4.56 -9.51
CA THR A 208 11.08 4.22 -10.77
C THR A 208 10.73 5.48 -11.55
N MET A 209 10.98 5.50 -12.85
CA MET A 209 10.56 6.57 -13.75
C MET A 209 9.12 6.34 -14.20
N VAL A 210 8.26 7.34 -14.04
CA VAL A 210 6.86 7.30 -14.46
C VAL A 210 6.63 8.28 -15.60
N ALA A 211 5.97 7.82 -16.66
CA ALA A 211 5.65 8.58 -17.86
C ALA A 211 6.88 9.33 -18.42
N GLU A 212 8.03 8.64 -18.41
CA GLU A 212 9.34 9.17 -18.80
C GLU A 212 9.72 10.51 -18.13
N ARG A 213 9.10 10.89 -17.01
CA ARG A 213 9.19 12.27 -16.50
C ARG A 213 9.43 12.40 -15.02
N TYR A 214 8.66 11.72 -14.18
CA TYR A 214 8.79 11.85 -12.73
C TYR A 214 9.47 10.63 -12.15
N LEU A 215 10.57 10.86 -11.43
CA LEU A 215 11.15 9.85 -10.56
C LEU A 215 10.21 9.70 -9.35
N MET A 216 9.73 8.49 -9.12
CA MET A 216 8.72 8.15 -8.13
C MET A 216 9.27 7.11 -7.15
N ASP A 217 8.82 7.20 -5.90
CA ASP A 217 8.94 6.13 -4.92
C ASP A 217 7.68 5.24 -5.02
N PRO A 218 7.80 3.95 -5.36
CA PRO A 218 6.64 3.07 -5.55
C PRO A 218 6.04 2.57 -4.22
N SER A 219 6.28 3.28 -3.11
CA SER A 219 6.06 2.81 -1.75
C SER A 219 6.98 1.62 -1.39
N PRO A 220 6.97 1.12 -0.13
CA PRO A 220 7.82 0.01 0.29
C PRO A 220 7.40 -1.36 -0.22
N ILE A 221 7.02 -1.44 -1.49
CA ILE A 221 6.88 -2.72 -2.19
C ILE A 221 8.27 -3.30 -2.52
N PRO A 222 8.42 -4.64 -2.55
CA PRO A 222 9.64 -5.30 -3.02
C PRO A 222 9.87 -5.04 -4.50
N ARG A 223 11.10 -5.28 -4.99
CA ARG A 223 11.39 -5.19 -6.43
C ARG A 223 10.47 -6.07 -7.25
N TRP A 224 10.13 -7.25 -6.72
CA TRP A 224 9.13 -8.18 -7.27
C TRP A 224 7.84 -7.51 -7.75
N ASP A 225 7.31 -6.56 -6.99
CA ASP A 225 6.03 -5.93 -7.31
C ASP A 225 6.17 -4.70 -8.22
N VAL A 226 7.38 -4.16 -8.42
CA VAL A 226 7.57 -2.93 -9.21
C VAL A 226 7.12 -3.09 -10.68
N PRO A 227 7.41 -4.20 -11.38
CA PRO A 227 6.92 -4.41 -12.75
C PRO A 227 5.39 -4.40 -12.89
N LYS A 228 4.65 -4.71 -11.82
CA LYS A 228 3.17 -4.70 -11.83
C LYS A 228 2.60 -3.30 -12.06
N LEU A 229 3.38 -2.26 -11.81
CA LEU A 229 2.96 -0.86 -11.98
C LEU A 229 2.94 -0.40 -13.44
N ASP A 230 3.63 -1.11 -14.34
CA ASP A 230 3.83 -0.71 -15.73
C ASP A 230 2.67 -1.15 -16.61
N ASP A 231 2.10 -0.27 -17.43
CA ASP A 231 0.97 -0.55 -18.35
C ASP A 231 -0.23 -1.30 -17.72
N ALA A 232 -0.49 -1.11 -16.43
CA ALA A 232 -1.59 -1.77 -15.73
C ALA A 232 -2.97 -1.22 -16.15
N GLU A 233 -4.00 -2.05 -16.06
CA GLU A 233 -5.39 -1.64 -16.34
C GLU A 233 -5.99 -0.80 -15.20
N ASN A 234 -5.58 -1.08 -13.96
CA ASN A 234 -6.12 -0.43 -12.77
C ASN A 234 -5.46 0.93 -12.48
N LEU A 235 -6.10 1.73 -11.62
CA LEU A 235 -5.52 2.96 -11.09
C LEU A 235 -4.69 2.67 -9.83
N TYR A 236 -3.44 3.15 -9.79
CA TYR A 236 -2.63 3.17 -8.58
C TYR A 236 -2.62 4.56 -7.92
N VAL A 237 -2.99 4.62 -6.64
CA VAL A 237 -2.94 5.82 -5.81
C VAL A 237 -1.97 5.61 -4.66
N PHE A 238 -1.02 6.52 -4.49
CA PHE A 238 0.00 6.46 -3.46
C PHE A 238 -0.23 7.60 -2.47
N ALA A 239 -0.40 7.29 -1.19
CA ALA A 239 -0.81 8.29 -0.22
C ALA A 239 0.05 8.28 1.06
N ALA A 240 0.68 9.42 1.33
CA ALA A 240 1.52 9.66 2.50
C ALA A 240 0.92 10.70 3.43
N GLY A 241 0.32 10.23 4.52
CA GLY A 241 -0.36 11.11 5.48
C GLY A 241 0.61 11.99 6.28
N ARG A 242 1.79 11.46 6.63
CA ARG A 242 2.81 12.18 7.41
C ARG A 242 3.54 13.24 6.58
N GLU A 243 3.81 12.93 5.31
CA GLU A 243 4.47 13.87 4.38
C GLU A 243 3.47 14.78 3.65
N ALA A 244 2.17 14.49 3.82
CA ALA A 244 1.05 15.23 3.24
C ALA A 244 1.16 15.28 1.71
N ARG A 245 1.38 14.13 1.08
CA ARG A 245 1.45 13.96 -0.37
C ARG A 245 0.54 12.85 -0.87
N ILE A 246 -0.04 13.07 -2.05
CA ILE A 246 -0.70 12.05 -2.87
C ILE A 246 -0.07 12.09 -4.26
N TYR A 247 0.16 10.94 -4.84
CA TYR A 247 0.61 10.78 -6.23
C TYR A 247 -0.05 9.53 -6.82
N ALA A 248 0.03 9.36 -8.14
CA ALA A 248 -0.69 8.31 -8.83
C ALA A 248 0.07 7.84 -10.07
N VAL A 249 -0.24 6.61 -10.49
CA VAL A 249 0.04 6.05 -11.81
C VAL A 249 -1.31 5.68 -12.41
N PRO A 250 -1.79 6.44 -13.43
CA PRO A 250 -3.01 6.09 -14.14
C PRO A 250 -2.88 4.76 -14.90
N PRO A 251 -4.01 4.16 -15.32
CA PRO A 251 -3.99 3.05 -16.26
C PRO A 251 -3.15 3.33 -17.50
N HIS A 252 -2.54 2.29 -18.07
CA HIS A 252 -1.74 2.35 -19.29
C HIS A 252 -0.65 3.44 -19.29
N THR A 253 0.07 3.53 -18.18
CA THR A 253 1.19 4.46 -18.01
C THR A 253 2.50 3.70 -18.00
N ASP A 254 3.50 4.20 -18.74
CA ASP A 254 4.86 3.65 -18.72
C ASP A 254 5.51 3.87 -17.34
N VAL A 255 5.98 2.79 -16.75
CA VAL A 255 6.64 2.75 -15.43
C VAL A 255 7.89 1.89 -15.50
N GLU A 256 9.06 2.52 -15.47
CA GLU A 256 10.34 1.87 -15.68
C GLU A 256 11.25 1.97 -14.44
N PRO A 257 11.63 0.86 -13.79
CA PRO A 257 12.65 0.87 -12.75
C PRO A 257 13.96 1.45 -13.29
N LEU A 258 14.65 2.31 -12.52
CA LEU A 258 15.94 2.84 -12.96
C LEU A 258 17.01 1.75 -13.04
N ALA A 259 17.48 1.43 -14.25
CA ALA A 259 18.55 0.49 -14.51
C ALA A 259 19.60 1.10 -15.46
N PHE A 260 20.81 0.52 -15.49
CA PHE A 260 21.81 0.89 -16.49
C PHE A 260 21.71 -0.06 -17.69
N GLU A 261 22.15 0.39 -18.87
CA GLU A 261 22.15 -0.45 -20.08
C GLU A 261 22.96 -1.75 -19.90
N ASP A 262 24.01 -1.72 -19.09
CA ASP A 262 24.87 -2.88 -18.76
C ASP A 262 24.48 -3.57 -17.45
N ARG A 263 23.47 -3.07 -16.73
CA ARG A 263 22.97 -3.61 -15.46
C ARG A 263 21.46 -3.48 -15.39
N GLU A 264 20.80 -4.54 -15.85
CA GLU A 264 19.35 -4.65 -15.89
C GLU A 264 18.72 -4.72 -14.48
N PHE A 265 17.46 -4.29 -14.38
CA PHE A 265 16.66 -4.43 -13.17
C PHE A 265 16.34 -5.91 -12.90
N THR A 266 16.49 -6.34 -11.65
CA THR A 266 16.22 -7.70 -11.22
C THR A 266 15.27 -7.74 -10.03
N VAL A 267 14.43 -8.77 -9.98
CA VAL A 267 13.53 -9.04 -8.85
C VAL A 267 14.12 -10.11 -7.92
N GLU A 268 13.53 -10.26 -6.74
CA GLU A 268 13.87 -11.35 -5.82
C GLU A 268 13.66 -12.73 -6.48
N ARG A 269 14.61 -13.65 -6.28
CA ARG A 269 14.54 -15.03 -6.76
C ARG A 269 14.53 -15.99 -5.59
N PHE A 270 13.79 -17.09 -5.75
CA PHE A 270 13.67 -18.15 -4.75
C PHE A 270 14.04 -19.50 -5.39
N PRO A 271 15.31 -19.71 -5.77
CA PRO A 271 15.73 -20.97 -6.40
C PRO A 271 15.47 -22.14 -5.45
N ASP A 272 14.96 -23.24 -6.00
CA ASP A 272 14.65 -24.48 -5.28
C ASP A 272 13.66 -24.33 -4.11
N ALA A 273 12.98 -23.19 -4.01
CA ALA A 273 11.96 -22.92 -3.01
C ALA A 273 10.58 -22.89 -3.64
N ALA A 274 9.62 -23.47 -2.93
CA ALA A 274 8.20 -23.41 -3.24
C ALA A 274 7.46 -23.03 -1.97
N CYS A 275 6.29 -22.40 -2.11
CA CYS A 275 5.40 -22.23 -0.98
C CYS A 275 5.06 -23.60 -0.38
N HIS A 276 5.33 -23.80 0.90
CA HIS A 276 5.04 -25.06 1.59
C HIS A 276 3.54 -25.39 1.66
N ALA A 277 2.66 -24.39 1.46
CA ALA A 277 1.21 -24.53 1.58
C ALA A 277 0.54 -24.85 0.23
N CYS A 278 0.82 -24.10 -0.83
CA CYS A 278 0.19 -24.28 -2.16
C CYS A 278 1.15 -24.79 -3.24
N GLY A 279 2.45 -24.93 -2.96
CA GLY A 279 3.45 -25.40 -3.94
C GLY A 279 3.90 -24.36 -4.96
N SER A 280 3.41 -23.11 -4.88
CA SER A 280 3.77 -22.02 -5.80
C SER A 280 5.27 -21.72 -5.82
N THR A 281 5.84 -21.62 -7.02
CA THR A 281 7.24 -21.24 -7.27
C THR A 281 7.36 -19.90 -7.99
N ASP A 282 6.23 -19.26 -8.30
CA ASP A 282 6.11 -18.13 -9.21
C ASP A 282 5.48 -16.90 -8.54
N THR A 283 5.35 -16.91 -7.21
CA THR A 283 4.87 -15.81 -6.35
C THR A 283 5.97 -15.26 -5.45
N TYR A 284 5.78 -14.07 -4.87
CA TYR A 284 6.71 -13.56 -3.86
C TYR A 284 6.64 -14.44 -2.60
N LEU A 285 7.77 -15.04 -2.23
CA LEU A 285 7.88 -15.90 -1.06
C LEU A 285 8.48 -15.13 0.13
N VAL A 286 8.06 -15.52 1.32
CA VAL A 286 8.68 -15.10 2.58
C VAL A 286 9.16 -16.30 3.38
N GLU A 287 10.25 -16.08 4.12
CA GLU A 287 10.77 -17.04 5.06
C GLU A 287 9.91 -17.05 6.33
N VAL A 288 9.47 -18.23 6.75
CA VAL A 288 8.74 -18.49 7.98
C VAL A 288 9.57 -19.45 8.82
N SER A 289 9.95 -19.02 10.02
CA SER A 289 10.64 -19.87 10.99
C SER A 289 9.61 -20.47 11.95
N GLU A 290 9.48 -21.79 11.97
CA GLU A 290 8.62 -22.51 12.90
C GLU A 290 9.49 -23.32 13.88
N GLU A 291 9.04 -23.45 15.13
CA GLU A 291 9.71 -24.35 16.07
C GLU A 291 9.48 -25.79 15.58
N SER A 292 10.55 -26.53 15.33
CA SER A 292 10.43 -27.92 14.89
C SER A 292 9.62 -28.71 15.91
N GLU A 293 8.60 -29.41 15.45
CA GLU A 293 7.97 -30.46 16.23
C GLU A 293 8.99 -31.60 16.34
N SER A 294 9.93 -31.48 17.28
CA SER A 294 10.68 -32.64 17.72
C SER A 294 9.65 -33.69 18.14
N PRO A 295 9.66 -34.91 17.59
CA PRO A 295 8.78 -35.95 18.07
C PRO A 295 8.96 -36.00 19.58
N GLN A 296 7.86 -35.91 20.34
CA GLN A 296 7.87 -36.27 21.75
C GLN A 296 8.37 -37.72 21.80
N THR A 297 9.68 -37.89 21.93
CA THR A 297 10.27 -39.16 22.29
C THR A 297 9.60 -39.50 23.60
N THR A 298 8.93 -40.64 23.59
CA THR A 298 8.38 -41.27 24.78
C THR A 298 9.38 -41.08 25.90
N ARG A 299 8.99 -40.35 26.95
CA ARG A 299 9.73 -40.27 28.20
C ARG A 299 9.89 -41.70 28.74
N GLU A 300 10.94 -42.38 28.32
CA GLU A 300 11.54 -43.43 29.13
C GLU A 300 12.34 -42.72 30.22
N GLU A 301 12.07 -43.10 31.46
CA GLU A 301 12.65 -42.54 32.68
C GLU A 301 14.17 -42.77 32.68
N GLY A 302 14.92 -41.81 32.17
CA GLY A 302 16.38 -41.80 32.25
C GLY A 302 16.91 -40.46 31.76
N GLY A 303 17.60 -39.72 32.63
CA GLY A 303 18.03 -38.34 32.39
C GLY A 303 18.68 -38.12 31.02
N GLY A 304 18.06 -37.27 30.21
CA GLY A 304 18.60 -36.74 28.97
C GLY A 304 18.30 -35.24 28.92
N GLU A 305 19.31 -34.47 28.51
CA GLU A 305 19.27 -33.01 28.36
C GLU A 305 18.08 -32.58 27.50
N ALA A 306 17.48 -31.43 27.84
CA ALA A 306 16.37 -30.85 27.11
C ALA A 306 16.74 -30.77 25.62
N ALA A 307 15.95 -31.43 24.77
CA ALA A 307 16.12 -31.35 23.32
C ALA A 307 16.07 -29.87 22.92
N ASP A 308 17.16 -29.41 22.32
CA ASP A 308 17.32 -28.08 21.74
C ASP A 308 16.21 -27.92 20.70
N SER A 309 15.31 -26.95 20.88
CA SER A 309 14.24 -26.74 19.92
C SER A 309 14.82 -26.16 18.64
N SER A 310 15.10 -27.02 17.65
CA SER A 310 15.54 -26.56 16.34
C SER A 310 14.42 -25.77 15.69
N PHE A 311 14.71 -24.61 15.09
CA PHE A 311 13.74 -23.93 14.23
C PHE A 311 13.88 -24.50 12.81
N GLU A 312 12.76 -24.84 12.17
CA GLU A 312 12.71 -25.19 10.75
C GLU A 312 12.34 -23.94 9.95
N THR A 313 13.14 -23.61 8.94
CA THR A 313 12.82 -22.55 7.98
C THR A 313 12.00 -23.13 6.83
N ARG A 314 10.85 -22.53 6.55
CA ARG A 314 9.99 -22.84 5.39
C ARG A 314 9.70 -21.58 4.59
N TYR A 315 9.37 -21.73 3.32
CA TYR A 315 8.91 -20.63 2.47
C TYR A 315 7.40 -20.66 2.30
N ALA A 316 6.77 -19.49 2.26
CA ALA A 316 5.33 -19.36 2.03
C ALA A 316 5.04 -18.19 1.08
N CYS A 317 3.99 -18.30 0.27
CA CYS A 317 3.43 -17.16 -0.45
C CYS A 317 3.15 -16.04 0.53
N ASN A 318 3.61 -14.83 0.20
CA ASN A 318 3.33 -13.68 1.04
C ASN A 318 1.91 -13.13 0.83
N ASP A 319 1.35 -13.26 -0.38
CA ASP A 319 -0.08 -12.98 -0.63
C ASP A 319 -0.92 -14.15 -0.11
N SER A 320 -1.58 -13.96 1.03
CA SER A 320 -2.33 -15.02 1.70
C SER A 320 -3.60 -15.41 0.95
N SER A 321 -4.29 -14.44 0.35
CA SER A 321 -5.54 -14.66 -0.39
C SER A 321 -5.29 -15.50 -1.63
N PHE A 322 -4.27 -15.13 -2.41
CA PHE A 322 -3.91 -15.90 -3.59
C PHE A 322 -3.40 -17.31 -3.25
N CYS A 323 -2.65 -17.44 -2.16
CA CYS A 323 -2.21 -18.73 -1.66
C CYS A 323 -3.37 -19.65 -1.31
N GLU A 324 -4.40 -19.13 -0.63
CA GLU A 324 -5.61 -19.89 -0.26
C GLU A 324 -6.34 -20.40 -1.51
N LYS A 325 -6.57 -19.53 -2.49
CA LYS A 325 -7.15 -19.91 -3.79
C LYS A 325 -6.36 -21.02 -4.46
N ARG A 326 -5.03 -20.90 -4.51
CA ARG A 326 -4.15 -21.92 -5.12
C ARG A 326 -4.07 -23.24 -4.36
N ARG A 327 -4.44 -23.28 -3.08
CA ARG A 327 -4.60 -24.54 -2.35
C ARG A 327 -5.85 -25.30 -2.78
N GLU A 328 -6.87 -24.59 -3.22
CA GLU A 328 -8.12 -25.15 -3.73
C GLU A 328 -8.02 -25.48 -5.21
N ASP A 329 -7.40 -24.60 -6.00
CA ASP A 329 -7.16 -24.75 -7.43
C ASP A 329 -5.74 -24.29 -7.80
N SER A 330 -4.83 -25.26 -7.96
CA SER A 330 -3.42 -25.00 -8.27
C SER A 330 -3.20 -24.41 -9.68
N ASP A 331 -4.19 -24.48 -10.55
CA ASP A 331 -4.07 -24.05 -11.95
C ASP A 331 -4.41 -22.56 -12.14
N ILE A 332 -4.80 -21.85 -11.07
CA ILE A 332 -5.05 -20.40 -11.12
C ILE A 332 -3.75 -19.69 -11.55
N PRO A 333 -3.75 -19.05 -12.74
CA PRO A 333 -2.57 -18.35 -13.21
C PRO A 333 -2.26 -17.18 -12.28
N LYS A 334 -0.98 -16.87 -12.12
CA LYS A 334 -0.62 -15.48 -11.84
C LYS A 334 -0.84 -14.80 -13.18
N ASP A 335 -1.98 -14.15 -13.37
CA ASP A 335 -2.04 -13.27 -14.51
C ASP A 335 -1.06 -12.13 -14.18
N HIS A 336 -0.18 -11.77 -15.10
CA HIS A 336 0.48 -10.47 -15.11
C HIS A 336 0.17 -9.91 -16.49
N HIS A 337 -0.47 -8.74 -16.58
CA HIS A 337 -0.84 -8.15 -17.88
C HIS A 337 0.40 -7.87 -18.76
N LEU A 338 1.58 -7.80 -18.13
CA LEU A 338 2.88 -7.83 -18.78
C LEU A 338 3.67 -9.10 -18.41
N ASP A 339 3.23 -10.30 -18.81
CA ASP A 339 4.14 -11.45 -18.90
C ASP A 339 5.20 -11.14 -19.98
N ARG A 340 6.17 -10.29 -19.63
CA ARG A 340 7.30 -9.96 -20.48
C ARG A 340 8.24 -11.16 -20.47
N GLU A 341 8.38 -11.80 -21.63
CA GLU A 341 9.52 -12.68 -21.88
C GLU A 341 10.83 -11.89 -21.62
N GLY A 342 11.71 -12.39 -20.75
CA GLY A 342 13.05 -11.83 -20.54
C GLY A 342 13.31 -10.99 -19.27
N VAL A 343 12.41 -10.97 -18.28
CA VAL A 343 12.68 -10.34 -16.95
C VAL A 343 13.40 -11.29 -15.97
N ASP A 344 13.53 -12.57 -16.33
CA ASP A 344 14.62 -13.38 -15.78
C ASP A 344 15.87 -13.00 -16.55
N TRP A 345 16.77 -12.17 -16.04
CA TRP A 345 18.22 -12.25 -16.28
C TRP A 345 18.97 -11.18 -15.48
N GLY A 346 20.22 -11.51 -15.17
CA GLY A 346 21.10 -10.92 -14.18
C GLY A 346 22.00 -12.07 -13.72
N PRO A 347 23.33 -11.90 -13.59
CA PRO A 347 24.21 -13.04 -13.35
C PRO A 347 23.70 -13.84 -12.15
N GLY A 348 23.66 -15.17 -12.28
CA GLY A 348 23.41 -16.02 -11.13
C GLY A 348 24.36 -15.63 -10.01
N THR A 349 23.86 -15.61 -8.76
CA THR A 349 24.74 -15.52 -7.60
C THR A 349 25.82 -16.58 -7.79
N PRO A 350 27.12 -16.22 -7.81
CA PRO A 350 28.15 -17.22 -8.01
C PRO A 350 28.00 -18.28 -6.92
N ASP A 351 27.87 -19.54 -7.32
CA ASP A 351 28.02 -20.64 -6.39
C ASP A 351 29.40 -20.47 -5.75
N ASN A 352 29.43 -20.50 -4.42
CA ASN A 352 30.65 -20.33 -3.62
C ASN A 352 31.69 -21.47 -3.85
N GLU A 353 31.50 -22.31 -4.88
CA GLU A 353 32.36 -23.41 -5.25
C GLU A 353 33.53 -23.00 -6.18
N GLU A 354 33.42 -21.89 -6.91
CA GLU A 354 34.51 -21.46 -7.82
C GLU A 354 35.70 -20.79 -7.12
N ALA A 355 35.62 -20.51 -5.81
CA ALA A 355 36.75 -20.00 -5.04
C ALA A 355 37.80 -21.08 -4.67
N SER A 356 37.59 -22.36 -5.02
CA SER A 356 38.53 -23.44 -4.65
C SER A 356 39.38 -24.03 -5.79
N SER A 357 39.21 -23.58 -7.04
CA SER A 357 39.96 -24.15 -8.18
C SER A 357 40.84 -23.11 -8.91
N GLY A 358 41.83 -22.58 -8.19
CA GLY A 358 42.83 -21.72 -8.83
C GLY A 358 44.11 -21.54 -8.01
N GLY A 359 45.06 -22.48 -8.14
CA GLY A 359 46.46 -22.19 -7.79
C GLY A 359 47.27 -23.30 -7.12
N ALA A 360 47.38 -24.46 -7.75
CA ALA A 360 48.55 -25.33 -7.56
C ALA A 360 48.99 -25.84 -8.93
N GLY A 361 50.06 -25.25 -9.47
CA GLY A 361 50.62 -25.62 -10.76
C GLY A 361 51.71 -24.67 -11.22
N GLU A 362 52.95 -25.00 -10.82
CA GLU A 362 54.29 -24.62 -11.31
C GLU A 362 54.72 -23.14 -11.40
#